data_AF-A0A1M4X2X9-F1
#
_entry.id   AF-A0A1M4X2X9-F1
#
_cell.length_a   1.000
_cell.length_b   1.000
_cell.length_c   1.000
_cell.angle_alpha   90.00
_cell.angle_beta   90.00
_cell.angle_gamma   90.00
#
_symmetry.space_group_name_H-M   'P 1'
#
loop_
_entity.id
_entity.type
_entity.pdbx_description
1 polymer ?
#
loop_
_entity_poly.entity_id
_entity_poly.type
_entity_poly.pdbx_seq_one_letter_code
_entity_poly.pdbx_strand_id
1 'polypeptide(L)'
;MEATANKKIIHHGRNIRLGRNWKGVSQETLAFNLGMSQKQISEIESKETVDDIILEQIAASLVIPVDFLKSYNMDEAINMHNLTLHDNEITNTSAEGSKDVVTQQNVEEQNNYNYPIDDIKDLYNKLIDEKDKQIQRFEKQVDDLLKQVEELRGNIKK
;
A
#
# COMPACT_ATOMS: atom_id res chain seq x y z
N MET A 1 36.26 24.47 -16.24
CA MET A 1 35.62 24.08 -14.98
C MET A 1 34.48 23.17 -15.34
N GLU A 2 34.69 21.85 -15.26
CA GLU A 2 33.58 20.90 -15.42
C GLU A 2 32.61 21.12 -14.27
N ALA A 3 31.36 21.42 -14.60
CA ALA A 3 30.28 21.38 -13.63
C ALA A 3 30.20 19.94 -13.13
N THR A 4 30.62 19.71 -11.88
CA THR A 4 30.40 18.44 -11.19
C THR A 4 28.89 18.25 -11.12
N ALA A 5 28.35 17.48 -12.07
CA ALA A 5 26.99 16.99 -12.02
C ALA A 5 26.82 16.31 -10.67
N ASN A 6 26.02 16.93 -9.80
CA ASN A 6 25.77 16.44 -8.45
C ASN A 6 25.08 15.08 -8.61
N LYS A 7 25.87 14.00 -8.61
CA LYS A 7 25.40 12.64 -8.89
C LYS A 7 24.47 12.27 -7.75
N LYS A 8 23.18 12.42 -7.99
CA LYS A 8 22.14 12.12 -7.01
C LYS A 8 22.32 10.67 -6.57
N ILE A 9 22.64 10.50 -5.28
CA ILE A 9 22.89 9.19 -4.70
C ILE A 9 21.54 8.49 -4.56
N ILE A 10 21.45 7.29 -5.10
CA ILE A 10 20.23 6.49 -5.05
C ILE A 10 20.24 5.71 -3.75
N HIS A 11 19.20 5.87 -2.95
CA HIS A 11 19.09 5.21 -1.66
C HIS A 11 18.52 3.79 -1.83
N HIS A 12 19.41 2.79 -1.87
CA HIS A 12 19.07 1.39 -2.06
C HIS A 12 18.11 0.87 -0.98
N GLY A 13 18.35 1.19 0.30
CA GLY A 13 17.48 0.76 1.41
C GLY A 13 16.02 1.23 1.28
N ARG A 14 15.79 2.46 0.80
CA ARG A 14 14.47 3.03 0.54
C ARG A 14 13.76 2.27 -0.59
N ASN A 15 14.51 1.92 -1.64
CA ASN A 15 13.99 1.12 -2.75
C ASN A 15 13.65 -0.31 -2.33
N ILE A 16 14.46 -0.92 -1.44
CA ILE A 16 14.17 -2.23 -0.85
C ILE A 16 12.87 -2.18 -0.05
N ARG A 17 12.70 -1.19 0.82
CA ARG A 17 11.45 -1.00 1.59
C ARG A 17 10.25 -0.81 0.67
N LEU A 18 10.40 -0.04 -0.40
CA LEU A 18 9.34 0.21 -1.37
C LEU A 18 8.95 -1.09 -2.11
N GLY A 19 9.93 -1.82 -2.64
CA GLY A 19 9.70 -3.10 -3.31
C GLY A 19 9.03 -4.12 -2.38
N ARG A 20 9.46 -4.18 -1.12
CA ARG A 20 8.85 -5.02 -0.08
C ARG A 20 7.38 -4.66 0.16
N ASN A 21 7.08 -3.38 0.34
CA ASN A 21 5.71 -2.90 0.55
C ASN A 21 4.82 -3.18 -0.67
N TRP A 22 5.33 -2.96 -1.89
CA TRP A 22 4.60 -3.26 -3.13
C TRP A 22 4.25 -4.74 -3.28
N LYS A 23 5.11 -5.64 -2.78
CA LYS A 23 4.85 -7.09 -2.77
C LYS A 23 4.02 -7.55 -1.57
N GLY A 24 3.67 -6.65 -0.65
CA GLY A 24 2.91 -7.00 0.56
C GLY A 24 3.67 -7.93 1.52
N VAL A 25 5.01 -7.91 1.49
CA VAL A 25 5.85 -8.80 2.32
C VAL A 25 6.22 -8.10 3.62
N SER A 26 6.10 -8.77 4.77
CA SER A 26 6.57 -8.20 6.05
C SER A 26 8.10 -8.28 6.15
N GLN A 27 8.72 -7.45 6.99
CA GLN A 27 10.18 -7.54 7.22
C GLN A 27 10.57 -8.91 7.79
N GLU A 28 9.72 -9.53 8.61
CA GLU A 28 9.94 -10.85 9.20
C GLU A 28 9.94 -11.95 8.12
N THR A 29 8.99 -11.91 7.20
CA THR A 29 8.91 -12.86 6.09
C THR A 29 10.11 -12.72 5.14
N LEU A 30 10.50 -11.49 4.82
CA LEU A 30 11.70 -11.25 4.01
C LEU A 30 12.97 -11.74 4.72
N ALA A 31 13.08 -11.48 6.02
CA ALA A 31 14.20 -11.97 6.84
C ALA A 31 14.27 -13.49 6.84
N PHE A 32 13.12 -14.16 7.03
CA PHE A 32 13.02 -15.62 6.98
C PHE A 32 13.49 -16.19 5.63
N ASN A 33 13.04 -15.61 4.51
CA ASN A 33 13.43 -16.05 3.16
C ASN A 33 14.92 -15.90 2.88
N LEU A 34 15.56 -14.90 3.48
CA LEU A 34 16.99 -14.60 3.31
C LEU A 34 17.87 -15.26 4.38
N GLY A 35 17.29 -15.99 5.32
CA GLY A 35 18.01 -16.56 6.47
C GLY A 35 18.62 -15.50 7.39
N MET A 36 18.02 -14.31 7.44
CA MET A 36 18.45 -13.17 8.25
C MET A 36 17.48 -12.92 9.41
N SER A 37 17.87 -12.07 10.36
CA SER A 37 16.96 -11.55 11.39
C SER A 37 16.19 -10.32 10.90
N GLN A 38 15.00 -10.08 11.46
CA GLN A 38 14.20 -8.88 11.17
C GLN A 38 14.99 -7.58 11.41
N LYS A 39 15.83 -7.56 12.46
CA LYS A 39 16.71 -6.43 12.77
C LYS A 39 17.71 -6.16 11.65
N GLN A 40 18.34 -7.20 11.09
CA GLN A 40 19.27 -7.06 9.97
C GLN A 40 18.59 -6.49 8.72
N ILE A 41 17.37 -6.94 8.40
CA ILE A 41 16.59 -6.38 7.29
C ILE A 41 16.27 -4.90 7.55
N SER A 42 15.89 -4.53 8.77
CA SER A 42 15.66 -3.13 9.12
C SER A 42 16.93 -2.27 8.97
N GLU A 43 18.10 -2.82 9.33
CA GLU A 43 19.39 -2.15 9.13
C GLU A 43 19.77 -2.04 7.64
N ILE A 44 19.38 -3.01 6.81
CA ILE A 44 19.59 -2.94 5.36
C ILE A 44 18.69 -1.87 4.73
N GLU A 45 17.43 -1.78 5.15
CA GLU A 45 16.49 -0.77 4.65
C GLU A 45 16.88 0.67 5.02
N SER A 46 17.66 0.88 6.09
CA SER A 46 18.15 2.21 6.48
C SER A 46 19.46 2.60 5.82
N LYS A 47 20.15 1.68 5.14
CA LYS A 47 21.41 1.96 4.44
C LYS A 47 21.15 2.61 3.08
N GLU A 48 21.89 3.69 2.83
CA GLU A 48 21.86 4.38 1.54
C GLU A 48 22.46 3.51 0.44
N THR A 49 23.56 2.82 0.74
CA THR A 49 24.22 1.87 -0.16
C THR A 49 24.26 0.48 0.46
N VAL A 50 23.97 -0.53 -0.37
CA VAL A 50 23.90 -1.94 0.01
C VAL A 50 24.70 -2.72 -1.03
N ASP A 51 25.41 -3.77 -0.58
CA ASP A 51 26.21 -4.62 -1.44
C ASP A 51 25.37 -5.30 -2.52
N ASP A 52 25.92 -5.39 -3.73
CA ASP A 52 25.25 -5.94 -4.91
C ASP A 52 24.77 -7.39 -4.70
N ILE A 53 25.52 -8.19 -3.95
CA ILE A 53 25.14 -9.58 -3.62
C ILE A 53 23.83 -9.59 -2.80
N ILE A 54 23.71 -8.70 -1.82
CA ILE A 54 22.51 -8.62 -0.97
C ILE A 54 21.34 -8.05 -1.78
N LEU A 55 21.58 -7.08 -2.66
CA LEU A 55 20.57 -6.54 -3.56
C LEU A 55 19.99 -7.61 -4.49
N GLU A 56 20.85 -8.45 -5.09
CA GLU A 56 20.42 -9.56 -5.94
C GLU A 56 19.59 -10.58 -5.17
N GLN A 57 20.01 -10.94 -3.95
CA GLN A 57 19.26 -11.86 -3.09
C GLN A 57 17.87 -11.31 -2.72
N ILE A 58 17.79 -10.03 -2.35
CA ILE A 58 16.53 -9.36 -2.02
C ILE A 58 15.64 -9.26 -3.26
N ALA A 59 16.20 -8.87 -4.41
CA ALA A 59 15.48 -8.76 -5.68
C ALA A 59 14.89 -10.11 -6.11
N ALA A 60 15.68 -11.19 -5.98
CA ALA A 60 15.23 -12.55 -6.24
C ALA A 60 14.11 -12.98 -5.28
N SER A 61 14.26 -12.72 -3.97
CA SER A 61 13.23 -13.07 -2.98
C SER A 61 11.92 -12.30 -3.19
N LEU A 62 11.97 -11.06 -3.65
CA LEU A 62 10.79 -10.22 -3.90
C LEU A 62 10.25 -10.36 -5.32
N VAL A 63 10.93 -11.10 -6.19
CA VAL A 63 10.60 -11.26 -7.62
C VAL A 63 10.43 -9.89 -8.28
N ILE A 64 11.48 -9.07 -8.17
CA ILE A 64 11.60 -7.75 -8.79
C ILE A 64 12.95 -7.64 -9.52
N PRO A 65 13.06 -6.77 -10.55
CA PRO A 65 14.35 -6.51 -11.19
C PRO A 65 15.34 -5.89 -10.20
N VAL A 66 16.60 -6.37 -10.19
CA VAL A 66 17.64 -5.76 -9.32
C VAL A 66 17.92 -4.30 -9.72
N ASP A 67 17.74 -3.97 -11.00
CA ASP A 67 17.88 -2.62 -11.53
C ASP A 67 16.94 -1.63 -10.87
N PHE A 68 15.74 -2.06 -10.46
CA PHE A 68 14.82 -1.20 -9.70
C PHE A 68 15.46 -0.77 -8.38
N LEU A 69 16.12 -1.68 -7.67
CA LEU A 69 16.74 -1.35 -6.39
C LEU A 69 17.93 -0.39 -6.55
N LYS A 70 18.66 -0.47 -7.68
CA LYS A 70 19.86 0.33 -7.97
C LYS A 70 19.57 1.67 -8.65
N SER A 71 18.52 1.75 -9.47
CA SER A 71 18.27 2.91 -10.36
C SER A 71 17.04 3.74 -9.99
N TYR A 72 16.12 3.21 -9.19
CA TYR A 72 14.87 3.91 -8.89
C TYR A 72 15.09 5.13 -8.00
N ASN A 73 14.54 6.27 -8.41
CA ASN A 73 14.63 7.55 -7.72
C ASN A 73 13.22 8.02 -7.32
N MET A 74 12.88 7.83 -6.04
CA MET A 74 11.56 8.16 -5.53
C MET A 74 11.25 9.65 -5.61
N ASP A 75 12.22 10.53 -5.36
CA ASP A 75 11.96 11.97 -5.33
C ASP A 75 11.66 12.52 -6.73
N GLU A 76 12.20 11.88 -7.78
CA GLU A 76 11.87 12.20 -9.17
C GLU A 76 10.47 11.71 -9.55
N ALA A 77 10.07 10.53 -9.07
CA ALA A 77 8.70 10.05 -9.23
C ALA A 77 7.68 10.96 -8.53
N ILE A 78 7.99 11.44 -7.31
CA ILE A 78 7.16 12.41 -6.59
C ILE A 78 7.13 13.75 -7.32
N ASN A 79 8.27 14.23 -7.83
CA ASN A 79 8.32 15.49 -8.59
C ASN A 79 7.48 15.41 -9.87
N MET A 80 7.57 14.30 -10.63
CA MET A 80 6.70 14.07 -11.78
C MET A 80 5.23 14.00 -11.37
N HIS A 81 4.89 13.31 -10.28
CA HIS A 81 3.52 13.27 -9.77
C HIS A 81 2.99 14.67 -9.46
N ASN A 82 3.79 15.49 -8.77
CA ASN A 82 3.43 16.88 -8.46
C ASN A 82 3.27 17.73 -9.72
N LEU A 83 4.11 17.53 -10.75
CA LEU A 83 4.01 18.22 -12.04
C LEU A 83 2.75 17.80 -12.82
N THR A 84 2.44 16.51 -12.88
CA THR A 84 1.23 16.00 -13.57
C THR A 84 -0.06 16.41 -12.88
N LEU A 85 -0.05 16.57 -11.55
CA LEU A 85 -1.19 17.10 -10.81
C LEU A 85 -1.40 18.61 -11.07
N HIS A 86 -0.32 19.39 -11.18
CA HIS A 86 -0.41 20.82 -11.53
C HIS A 86 -0.84 21.05 -12.99
N ASP A 87 -0.51 20.18 -13.94
CA ASP A 87 -0.91 20.35 -15.36
C ASP A 87 -2.42 20.11 -15.60
N ASN A 88 -3.13 19.49 -14.64
CA ASN A 88 -4.58 19.39 -14.67
C ASN A 88 -5.29 20.59 -14.02
N GLU A 89 -4.55 21.50 -13.38
CA GLU A 89 -5.05 22.77 -12.87
C GLU A 89 -4.39 23.95 -13.59
N ILE A 90 -5.17 24.50 -14.53
CA ILE A 90 -5.12 25.91 -14.93
C ILE A 90 -3.99 26.25 -15.92
N THR A 91 -4.38 26.30 -17.20
CA THR A 91 -3.75 27.20 -18.19
C THR A 91 -3.99 28.66 -17.78
N ASN A 92 -3.21 29.18 -16.83
CA ASN A 92 -3.07 30.62 -16.62
C ASN A 92 -1.79 31.04 -17.33
N THR A 93 -1.96 31.44 -18.59
CA THR A 93 -0.97 32.23 -19.31
C THR A 93 -0.77 33.54 -18.55
N SER A 94 0.23 33.62 -17.68
CA SER A 94 0.65 34.89 -17.10
C SER A 94 1.33 35.71 -18.19
N ALA A 95 0.63 36.73 -18.68
CA ALA A 95 1.26 37.86 -19.34
C ALA A 95 2.22 38.54 -18.34
N GLU A 96 3.44 38.83 -18.79
CA GLU A 96 4.46 39.53 -18.02
C GLU A 96 3.93 40.90 -17.55
N GLY A 97 3.85 41.11 -16.22
CA GLY A 97 3.62 42.44 -15.65
C GLY A 97 2.77 42.56 -14.38
N SER A 98 2.11 41.50 -13.90
CA SER A 98 1.30 41.60 -12.68
C SER A 98 2.15 41.51 -11.41
N LYS A 99 2.25 42.63 -10.69
CA LYS A 99 2.79 42.72 -9.32
C LYS A 99 1.67 42.48 -8.31
N ASP A 100 1.14 41.27 -8.23
CA ASP A 100 0.30 40.89 -7.11
C ASP A 100 0.92 39.69 -6.39
N VAL A 101 1.39 39.95 -5.17
CA VAL A 101 1.80 38.94 -4.22
C VAL A 101 0.54 38.16 -3.84
N VAL A 102 0.28 37.05 -4.53
CA VAL A 102 -0.72 36.09 -4.08
C VAL A 102 -0.05 35.23 -3.02
N THR A 103 -0.33 35.55 -1.75
CA THR A 103 -0.15 34.62 -0.64
C THR A 103 -0.86 33.31 -0.98
N GLN A 104 -0.09 32.26 -1.26
CA GLN A 104 -0.56 30.89 -1.36
C GLN A 104 -1.22 30.51 -0.02
N GLN A 105 -2.54 30.60 0.05
CA GLN A 105 -3.29 29.77 0.97
C GLN A 105 -3.24 28.36 0.38
N ASN A 106 -2.60 27.44 1.11
CA ASN A 106 -2.74 26.01 0.90
C ASN A 106 -4.24 25.69 1.07
N VAL A 107 -4.98 25.70 -0.04
CA VAL A 107 -6.27 25.03 -0.10
C VAL A 107 -5.89 23.57 -0.26
N GLU A 108 -5.86 22.84 0.85
CA GLU A 108 -5.89 21.39 0.83
C GLU A 108 -7.21 21.00 0.16
N GLU A 109 -7.22 20.90 -1.16
CA GLU A 109 -8.31 20.23 -1.86
C GLU A 109 -8.23 18.75 -1.51
N GLN A 110 -8.85 18.42 -0.38
CA GLN A 110 -9.29 17.07 -0.12
C GLN A 110 -10.13 16.69 -1.34
N ASN A 111 -9.60 15.76 -2.14
CA ASN A 111 -10.38 15.01 -3.11
C ASN A 111 -11.47 14.26 -2.33
N ASN A 112 -12.53 14.96 -1.97
CA ASN A 112 -13.72 14.39 -1.38
C ASN A 112 -14.40 13.65 -2.52
N TYR A 113 -14.13 12.35 -2.63
CA TYR A 113 -14.98 11.45 -3.39
C TYR A 113 -16.36 11.49 -2.73
N ASN A 114 -17.15 12.49 -3.08
CA ASN A 114 -18.52 12.64 -2.63
C ASN A 114 -19.37 11.62 -3.39
N TYR A 115 -19.17 10.33 -3.06
CA TYR A 115 -20.17 9.32 -3.31
C TYR A 115 -21.46 9.84 -2.67
N PRO A 116 -22.57 9.93 -3.42
CA PRO A 116 -23.84 10.31 -2.84
C PRO A 116 -24.08 9.50 -1.57
N ILE A 117 -24.41 10.18 -0.47
CA ILE A 117 -24.68 9.54 0.83
C ILE A 117 -25.68 8.38 0.67
N ASP A 118 -26.58 8.50 -0.31
CA ASP A 118 -27.59 7.49 -0.62
C ASP A 118 -27.00 6.21 -1.22
N ASP A 119 -25.98 6.29 -2.09
CA ASP A 119 -25.29 5.11 -2.63
C ASP A 119 -24.53 4.34 -1.54
N ILE A 120 -23.97 5.06 -0.57
CA ILE A 120 -23.29 4.47 0.60
C ILE A 120 -24.34 3.77 1.48
N LYS A 121 -25.46 4.42 1.78
CA LYS A 121 -26.55 3.83 2.58
C LYS A 121 -27.09 2.56 1.93
N ASP A 122 -27.31 2.58 0.62
CA ASP A 122 -27.80 1.42 -0.13
C ASP A 122 -26.81 0.24 -0.08
N LEU A 123 -25.51 0.52 -0.20
CA LEU A 123 -24.48 -0.50 -0.05
C LEU A 123 -24.43 -1.08 1.36
N TYR A 124 -24.54 -0.23 2.39
CA TYR A 124 -24.59 -0.66 3.78
C TYR A 124 -25.83 -1.50 4.08
N ASN A 125 -27.00 -1.09 3.61
CA ASN A 125 -28.24 -1.85 3.78
C ASN A 125 -28.15 -3.23 3.12
N LYS A 126 -27.62 -3.31 1.89
CA LYS A 126 -27.38 -4.60 1.21
C LYS A 126 -26.41 -5.49 1.98
N LEU A 127 -25.35 -4.91 2.55
CA LEU A 127 -24.40 -5.66 3.35
C LEU A 127 -25.03 -6.21 4.63
N ILE A 128 -25.85 -5.41 5.32
CA ILE A 128 -26.60 -5.84 6.51
C ILE A 128 -27.54 -7.00 6.16
N ASP A 129 -28.31 -6.87 5.07
CA ASP A 129 -29.22 -7.92 4.60
C ASP A 129 -28.50 -9.23 4.29
N GLU A 130 -27.31 -9.16 3.69
CA GLU A 130 -26.49 -10.34 3.40
C GLU A 130 -25.96 -10.99 4.68
N LYS A 131 -25.55 -10.19 5.67
CA LYS A 131 -25.11 -10.68 6.97
C LYS A 131 -26.24 -11.35 7.74
N ASP A 132 -27.45 -10.79 7.73
CA ASP A 132 -28.61 -11.38 8.40
C ASP A 132 -29.00 -12.72 7.77
N LYS A 133 -28.96 -12.83 6.44
CA LYS A 133 -29.17 -14.12 5.74
C LYS A 133 -28.12 -15.15 6.10
N GLN A 134 -26.86 -14.73 6.24
CA GLN A 134 -25.78 -15.62 6.63
C GLN A 134 -25.96 -16.11 8.08
N ILE A 135 -26.36 -15.24 8.99
CA ILE A 135 -26.66 -15.58 10.39
C ILE A 135 -27.81 -16.59 10.46
N GLN A 136 -28.93 -16.33 9.79
CA GLN A 136 -30.07 -17.26 9.76
C GLN A 136 -29.70 -18.65 9.23
N ARG A 137 -28.81 -18.71 8.22
CA ARG A 137 -28.30 -19.98 7.71
C ARG A 137 -27.50 -20.73 8.76
N PHE A 138 -26.64 -20.02 9.50
CA PHE A 138 -25.84 -20.62 10.57
C PHE A 138 -26.69 -21.06 11.76
N GLU A 139 -27.68 -20.26 12.18
CA GLU A 139 -28.64 -20.64 13.23
C GLU A 139 -29.36 -21.94 12.86
N LYS A 140 -29.85 -22.05 11.63
CA LYS A 140 -30.48 -23.27 11.14
C LYS A 140 -29.53 -24.47 11.16
N GLN A 141 -28.27 -24.30 10.77
CA GLN A 141 -27.28 -25.36 10.84
C GLN A 141 -27.00 -25.80 12.28
N VAL A 142 -26.94 -24.86 13.22
CA VAL A 142 -26.78 -25.16 14.65
C VAL A 142 -27.99 -25.93 15.18
N ASP A 143 -29.21 -25.52 14.84
CA ASP A 143 -30.43 -26.21 15.26
C ASP A 143 -30.54 -27.64 14.71
N ASP A 144 -30.17 -27.83 13.44
CA ASP A 144 -30.16 -29.14 12.81
C ASP A 144 -29.11 -30.06 13.46
N LEU A 145 -27.94 -29.54 13.82
CA LEU A 145 -26.92 -30.28 14.56
C LEU A 145 -27.37 -30.61 15.99
N LEU A 146 -28.05 -29.69 16.68
CA LEU A 146 -28.60 -29.93 18.01
C LEU A 146 -29.61 -31.08 18.00
N LYS A 147 -30.52 -31.12 17.01
CA LYS A 147 -31.46 -32.23 16.82
C LYS A 147 -30.73 -33.56 16.60
N GLN A 148 -29.72 -33.59 15.74
CA GLN A 148 -28.92 -34.79 15.50
C GLN A 148 -28.24 -35.29 16.80
N VAL A 149 -27.71 -34.38 17.63
CA VAL A 149 -27.10 -34.74 18.92
C VAL A 149 -28.13 -35.29 19.90
N GLU A 150 -29.34 -34.71 19.96
CA GLU A 150 -30.43 -35.22 20.82
C GLU A 150 -30.91 -36.62 20.40
N GLU A 151 -31.06 -36.85 19.09
CA GLU A 151 -31.42 -38.16 18.54
C GLU A 151 -30.35 -39.23 18.86
N LEU A 152 -29.07 -38.89 18.67
CA LEU A 152 -27.96 -39.78 19.04
C LEU A 152 -27.94 -40.07 20.55
N ARG A 153 -28.17 -39.06 21.39
CA ARG A 153 -28.23 -39.24 22.86
C ARG A 153 -29.43 -40.08 23.29
N GLY A 154 -30.58 -39.97 22.61
CA GLY A 154 -31.76 -40.79 22.86
C GLY A 154 -31.56 -42.26 22.51
N ASN A 155 -30.83 -42.55 21.43
CA ASN A 155 -30.50 -43.91 21.00
C ASN A 155 -29.48 -44.61 21.91
N ILE A 156 -28.63 -43.87 22.62
CA ILE A 156 -27.65 -44.45 23.58
C ILE A 156 -28.30 -44.84 24.93
N LYS A 157 -29.50 -44.33 25.24
CA LYS A 157 -30.23 -44.61 26.50
C LYS A 157 -31.24 -45.75 26.41
N LYS A 158 -31.44 -46.37 25.24
CA LYS A 158 -32.21 -47.61 25.05
C LYS A 158 -31.27 -48.80 24.96
#